data_AF-R7T5T2-F1
#
_entry.id   AF-R7T5T2-F1
#
_cell.length_a   1.000
_cell.length_b   1.000
_cell.length_c   1.000
_cell.angle_alpha   90.00
_cell.angle_beta   90.00
_cell.angle_gamma   90.00
#
_symmetry.space_group_name_H-M   'P 1'
#
loop_
_entity.id
_entity.type
_entity.pdbx_description
1 polymer ?
#
loop_
_entity_poly.entity_id
_entity_poly.type
_entity_poly.pdbx_seq_one_letter_code
_entity_poly.pdbx_strand_id
1 'polypeptide(L)'
;APGPDGIPSSVPKDTADPFTPIWTHIINLSLSQGVFPIELKIAQIKPLYKNGSRTSVNNYHSISLLPSFSKILEKCMASSLLDFVSEHNIFYKYQFEFRS
;
A
#
# COMPACT_ATOMS: atom_id res chain seq x y z
N ALA A 1 -10.30 -7.38 3.47
CA ALA A 1 -11.49 -6.66 2.97
C ALA A 1 -11.08 -5.85 1.74
N PRO A 2 -11.93 -5.78 0.71
CA PRO A 2 -11.69 -4.92 -0.44
C PRO A 2 -11.70 -3.44 -0.04
N GLY A 3 -11.09 -2.62 -0.90
CA GLY A 3 -11.16 -1.17 -0.81
C GLY A 3 -12.51 -0.63 -1.30
N PRO A 4 -12.58 0.67 -1.63
CA PRO A 4 -13.79 1.32 -2.15
C PRO A 4 -14.30 0.73 -3.46
N ASP A 5 -13.40 0.10 -4.24
CA ASP A 5 -13.69 -0.55 -5.51
C ASP A 5 -14.40 -1.92 -5.37
N GLY A 6 -14.49 -2.46 -4.16
CA GLY A 6 -15.08 -3.77 -3.92
C GLY A 6 -14.25 -4.95 -4.43
N ILE A 7 -13.05 -4.72 -4.98
CA ILE A 7 -12.22 -5.76 -5.59
C ILE A 7 -11.43 -6.51 -4.51
N PRO A 8 -11.65 -7.83 -4.34
CA PRO A 8 -10.94 -8.61 -3.34
C PRO A 8 -9.48 -8.82 -3.74
N SER A 9 -8.61 -9.04 -2.75
CA SER A 9 -7.18 -9.22 -2.96
C SER A 9 -6.78 -10.51 -3.69
N SER A 10 -7.73 -11.41 -3.95
CA SER A 10 -7.52 -12.58 -4.81
C SER A 10 -7.48 -12.20 -6.28
N VAL A 11 -8.31 -11.24 -6.72
CA VAL A 11 -8.44 -10.86 -8.14
C VAL A 11 -7.10 -10.49 -8.79
N PRO A 12 -6.24 -9.64 -8.20
CA PRO A 12 -4.97 -9.33 -8.83
C PRO A 12 -4.05 -10.55 -9.02
N LYS A 13 -4.21 -11.59 -8.19
CA LYS A 13 -3.47 -12.86 -8.31
C LYS A 13 -4.11 -13.76 -9.35
N ASP A 14 -5.44 -13.89 -9.31
CA ASP A 14 -6.22 -14.76 -10.19
C ASP A 14 -6.18 -14.26 -11.65
N THR A 15 -5.96 -12.96 -11.85
CA THR A 15 -5.88 -12.34 -13.17
C THR A 15 -4.46 -11.83 -13.49
N ALA A 16 -3.42 -12.38 -12.86
CA ALA A 16 -2.06 -11.88 -13.02
C ALA A 16 -1.59 -11.97 -14.48
N ASP A 17 -1.71 -13.14 -15.11
CA ASP A 17 -1.14 -13.40 -16.43
C ASP A 17 -1.60 -12.42 -17.53
N PRO A 18 -2.92 -12.21 -17.76
CA PRO A 18 -3.37 -11.30 -18.82
C PRO A 18 -3.12 -9.82 -18.50
N PHE A 19 -3.06 -9.43 -17.22
CA PHE A 19 -2.97 -8.02 -16.83
C PHE A 19 -1.56 -7.56 -16.46
N THR A 20 -0.59 -8.48 -16.30
CA THR A 20 0.78 -8.13 -15.93
C THR A 20 1.39 -7.07 -16.85
N PRO A 21 1.33 -7.17 -18.19
CA PRO A 21 1.91 -6.14 -19.07
C PRO A 21 1.31 -4.74 -18.85
N ILE A 22 -0.01 -4.69 -18.61
CA ILE A 22 -0.74 -3.44 -18.38
C ILE A 22 -0.30 -2.84 -17.04
N TRP A 23 -0.25 -3.66 -15.98
CA TRP A 23 0.18 -3.21 -14.66
C TRP A 23 1.63 -2.77 -14.64
N THR A 24 2.54 -3.49 -15.31
CA THR A 24 3.94 -3.09 -15.46
C THR A 24 4.05 -1.72 -16.12
N HIS A 25 3.28 -1.47 -17.18
CA HIS A 25 3.27 -0.16 -17.84
C HIS A 25 2.80 0.95 -16.89
N ILE A 26 1.68 0.74 -16.18
CA ILE A 26 1.14 1.73 -15.22
C ILE A 26 2.13 2.01 -14.08
N ILE A 27 2.77 0.97 -13.53
CA ILE A 27 3.74 1.10 -12.44
C ILE A 27 4.96 1.89 -12.91
N ASN A 28 5.53 1.53 -14.06
CA ASN A 28 6.68 2.23 -14.61
C ASN A 28 6.36 3.69 -14.92
N LEU A 29 5.16 3.97 -15.46
CA LEU A 29 4.70 5.33 -15.71
C LEU A 29 4.60 6.12 -14.41
N SER A 30 3.98 5.54 -13.38
CA SER A 30 3.86 6.16 -12.05
C SER A 30 5.22 6.48 -11.42
N LEU A 31 6.17 5.54 -11.47
CA LEU A 31 7.52 5.74 -10.95
C LEU A 31 8.30 6.78 -11.76
N SER A 32 8.22 6.75 -13.08
CA SER A 32 8.95 7.69 -13.95
C SER A 32 8.45 9.13 -13.82
N GLN A 33 7.15 9.32 -13.60
CA GLN A 33 6.53 10.63 -13.43
C GLN A 33 6.53 11.10 -11.97
N GLY A 34 6.77 10.21 -11.01
CA GLY A 34 6.61 10.49 -9.59
C GLY A 34 5.15 10.75 -9.19
N VAL A 35 4.18 10.25 -9.96
CA VAL A 35 2.74 10.49 -9.74
C VAL A 35 2.05 9.17 -9.38
N PHE A 36 1.45 9.12 -8.19
CA PHE A 36 0.63 7.99 -7.78
C PHE A 36 -0.82 8.13 -8.34
N PRO A 37 -1.40 7.10 -8.99
CA PRO A 37 -2.74 7.17 -9.56
C PRO A 37 -3.81 7.52 -8.51
N ILE A 38 -4.67 8.49 -8.81
CA ILE A 38 -5.65 8.99 -7.85
C ILE A 38 -6.64 7.91 -7.44
N GLU A 39 -7.06 7.07 -8.38
CA GLU A 39 -8.01 5.98 -8.18
C GLU A 39 -7.47 4.95 -7.19
N LEU A 40 -6.17 4.67 -7.24
CA LEU A 40 -5.50 3.75 -6.32
C LEU A 40 -5.28 4.37 -4.93
N LYS A 41 -5.31 5.71 -4.81
CA LYS A 41 -5.07 6.44 -3.56
C LYS A 41 -6.33 6.56 -2.68
N ILE A 42 -7.52 6.41 -3.26
CA ILE A 42 -8.79 6.58 -2.53
C ILE A 42 -8.97 5.41 -1.57
N ALA A 43 -9.25 5.70 -0.28
CA ALA A 43 -9.38 4.67 0.75
C ALA A 43 -10.72 4.77 1.49
N GLN A 44 -11.26 3.62 1.89
CA GLN A 44 -12.37 3.55 2.83
C GLN A 44 -11.82 3.51 4.26
N ILE A 45 -12.18 4.50 5.08
CA ILE A 45 -11.79 4.56 6.48
C ILE A 45 -12.73 3.69 7.33
N LYS A 46 -12.18 2.77 8.12
CA LYS A 46 -12.94 1.97 9.10
C LYS A 46 -12.35 2.10 10.50
N PRO A 47 -13.15 2.50 11.51
CA PRO A 47 -12.70 2.49 12.89
C PRO A 47 -12.67 1.05 13.41
N LEU A 48 -11.51 0.63 13.93
CA LEU A 48 -11.30 -0.64 14.61
C LEU A 48 -11.13 -0.39 16.10
N TYR A 49 -11.96 -1.06 16.89
CA TYR A 49 -11.87 -1.01 18.34
C TYR A 49 -10.53 -1.61 18.80
N LYS A 50 -9.84 -0.89 19.70
CA LYS A 50 -8.58 -1.34 20.30
C LYS A 50 -8.82 -1.94 21.68
N ASN A 51 -9.28 -1.15 22.65
CA ASN A 51 -9.49 -1.54 24.05
C ASN A 51 -10.28 -0.48 24.85
N GLY A 52 -10.65 -0.75 26.11
CA GLY A 52 -11.34 0.19 26.99
C GLY A 52 -12.87 0.24 26.81
N SER A 53 -13.44 1.45 26.87
CA SER A 53 -14.89 1.64 26.64
C SER A 53 -15.20 1.79 25.16
N ARG A 54 -16.19 1.03 24.65
CA ARG A 54 -16.69 1.14 23.27
C ARG A 54 -17.42 2.45 22.97
N THR A 55 -17.82 3.20 24.00
CA THR A 55 -18.48 4.50 23.82
C THR A 55 -17.50 5.65 23.63
N SER A 56 -16.21 5.44 23.92
CA SER A 56 -15.18 6.45 23.74
C SER A 56 -14.53 6.32 22.37
N VAL A 57 -14.57 7.39 21.57
CA VAL A 57 -13.98 7.42 20.22
C VAL A 57 -12.46 7.19 20.24
N ASN A 58 -11.79 7.65 21.30
CA ASN A 58 -10.33 7.50 21.48
C ASN A 58 -9.87 6.05 21.58
N ASN A 59 -10.79 5.12 21.83
CA ASN A 59 -10.53 3.69 21.96
C ASN A 59 -10.59 2.95 20.62
N TYR A 60 -10.70 3.68 19.51
CA TYR A 60 -10.67 3.16 18.15
C TYR A 60 -9.44 3.69 17.42
N HIS A 61 -8.84 2.84 16.58
CA HIS A 61 -7.86 3.27 15.58
C HIS A 61 -8.50 3.12 14.20
N SER A 62 -8.32 4.10 13.33
CA SER A 62 -8.78 4.00 11.94
C SER A 62 -7.82 3.12 11.14
N ILE A 63 -8.38 2.31 10.25
CA ILE A 63 -7.65 1.68 9.15
C ILE A 63 -8.14 2.25 7.82
N SER A 64 -7.21 2.37 6.88
CA SER A 64 -7.48 2.75 5.50
C SER A 64 -7.52 1.49 4.64
N LEU A 65 -8.67 1.15 4.08
CA LEU A 65 -8.79 0.09 3.09
C LEU A 65 -8.61 0.71 1.71
N LEU A 66 -7.45 0.49 1.09
CA LEU A 66 -7.15 0.90 -0.28
C LEU A 66 -7.58 -0.18 -1.29
N PRO A 67 -7.77 0.19 -2.58
CA PRO A 67 -7.90 -0.75 -3.70
C PRO A 67 -6.84 -1.83 -3.65
N SER A 68 -7.22 -3.06 -3.98
CA SER A 68 -6.30 -4.21 -3.88
C SER A 68 -5.06 -4.04 -4.77
N PHE A 69 -5.21 -3.37 -5.91
CA PHE A 69 -4.11 -3.07 -6.83
C PHE A 69 -3.16 -1.97 -6.31
N SER A 70 -3.61 -1.08 -5.41
CA SER A 70 -2.75 -0.06 -4.78
C SER A 70 -1.52 -0.71 -4.13
N LYS A 71 -1.74 -1.85 -3.46
CA LYS A 71 -0.70 -2.60 -2.75
C LYS A 71 0.42 -3.12 -3.66
N ILE A 72 0.13 -3.34 -4.94
CA ILE A 72 1.14 -3.81 -5.91
C ILE A 72 2.09 -2.65 -6.22
N LEU A 73 1.54 -1.49 -6.55
CA LEU A 73 2.32 -0.29 -6.82
C LEU A 73 3.11 0.16 -5.58
N GLU A 74 2.46 0.19 -4.41
CA GLU A 74 3.12 0.50 -3.13
C GLU A 74 4.30 -0.44 -2.85
N LYS A 75 4.15 -1.74 -3.13
CA LYS A 75 5.23 -2.71 -2.94
C LYS A 75 6.40 -2.46 -3.88
N CYS A 76 6.14 -2.18 -5.16
CA CYS A 76 7.19 -1.83 -6.11
C CYS A 76 7.94 -0.56 -5.69
N MET A 77 7.21 0.48 -5.30
CA MET A 77 7.80 1.73 -4.82
C MET A 77 8.61 1.54 -3.53
N ALA A 78 8.07 0.78 -2.57
CA ALA A 78 8.76 0.48 -1.32
C ALA A 78 10.06 -0.30 -1.58
N SER A 79 10.06 -1.27 -2.49
CA SER A 79 11.28 -1.99 -2.89
C SER A 79 12.33 -1.02 -3.42
N SER A 80 11.98 -0.21 -4.44
CA SER A 80 12.93 0.74 -5.03
C SER A 80 13.47 1.75 -4.01
N LEU A 81 12.63 2.21 -3.08
CA LEU A 81 13.05 3.13 -2.03
C LEU A 81 13.99 2.46 -1.01
N LEU A 82 13.67 1.24 -0.57
CA LEU A 82 14.50 0.50 0.38
C LEU A 82 15.86 0.12 -0.22
N ASP A 83 15.89 -0.23 -1.51
CA ASP A 83 17.13 -0.49 -2.24
C ASP A 83 18.02 0.77 -2.23
N PHE A 84 17.47 1.93 -2.59
CA PHE A 84 18.17 3.21 -2.55
C PHE A 84 18.68 3.57 -1.15
N VAL A 85 17.83 3.48 -0.12
CA VAL A 85 18.18 3.82 1.26
C VAL A 85 19.30 2.90 1.78
N SER A 86 19.28 1.63 1.39
CA SER A 86 20.30 0.64 1.74
C SER A 86 21.62 0.91 1.04
N GLU A 87 21.59 1.13 -0.28
CA GLU A 87 22.77 1.40 -1.10
C GLU A 87 23.53 2.64 -0.62
N HIS A 88 22.80 3.67 -0.20
CA HIS A 88 23.38 4.92 0.28
C HIS A 88 23.63 4.97 1.79
N ASN A 89 23.45 3.86 2.52
CA ASN A 89 23.64 3.77 3.98
C ASN A 89 22.87 4.86 4.77
N ILE A 90 21.67 5.21 4.31
CA ILE A 90 20.86 6.30 4.89
C ILE A 90 20.24 5.89 6.24
N PHE A 91 20.04 4.59 6.47
CA PHE A 91 19.40 4.13 7.71
C PHE A 91 20.19 4.47 8.97
N TYR A 92 19.49 4.94 10.00
CA TYR A 92 20.10 5.25 11.30
C TYR A 92 20.58 3.99 12.03
N LYS A 93 21.83 3.98 12.50
CA LYS A 93 22.52 2.82 13.10
C LYS A 93 21.70 1.97 14.08
N TYR A 94 20.78 2.57 14.85
CA TYR A 94 19.95 1.86 15.84
C TYR A 94 18.46 1.75 15.46
N GLN A 95 18.14 1.88 14.18
CA GLN A 95 16.82 1.55 13.66
C GLN A 95 16.72 0.03 13.50
N PHE A 96 15.91 -0.65 14.31
CA PHE A 96 15.76 -2.11 14.25
C PHE A 96 14.46 -2.56 13.58
N GLU A 97 13.43 -1.72 13.62
CA GLU A 97 12.17 -1.98 12.92
C GLU A 97 12.20 -1.42 11.49
N PHE A 98 11.41 -2.05 10.62
CA PHE A 98 11.22 -1.64 9.21
C PHE A 98 12.53 -1.56 8.41
N ARG A 99 13.50 -2.39 8.75
CA ARG A 99 14.62 -2.76 7.88
C ARG A 99 14.27 -4.06 7.17
N SER A 100 14.63 -4.13 5.89
CA SER A 100 14.30 -5.19 4.94
C SER A 100 14.48 -6.60 5.50
#